data_AF-A0A0Q7Q4S6-F1
#
_entry.id   AF-A0A0Q7Q4S6-F1
#
_cell.length_a   1.000
_cell.length_b   1.000
_cell.length_c   1.000
_cell.angle_alpha   90.00
_cell.angle_beta   90.00
_cell.angle_gamma   90.00
#
_symmetry.space_group_name_H-M   'P 1'
#
loop_
_entity.id
_entity.type
_entity.pdbx_description
1 polymer ?
#
loop_
_entity_poly.entity_id
_entity_poly.type
_entity_poly.pdbx_seq_one_letter_code
_entity_poly.pdbx_strand_id
1 'polypeptide(L)'
;MISKLSARLLVVAGLFNVVIWPRFAKAVTDDDRAWAGEHWHSTPQSFFWVHAVLIVTAMLLGVVVLVIGVKALRHRSAPKA
;
A
#
# COMPACT_ATOMS: atom_id res chain seq x y z
N MET A 1 18.58 16.83 1.57
CA MET A 1 17.40 17.65 1.93
C MET A 1 16.23 17.27 1.01
N ILE A 2 15.08 16.82 1.53
CA ILE A 2 13.91 16.45 0.69
C ILE A 2 13.22 17.73 0.21
N SER A 3 13.13 17.97 -1.11
CA SER A 3 12.48 19.17 -1.68
C SER A 3 10.97 19.23 -1.42
N LYS A 4 10.33 20.39 -1.60
CA LYS A 4 8.86 20.53 -1.46
C LYS A 4 8.10 19.63 -2.45
N LEU A 5 8.61 19.53 -3.68
CA LEU A 5 8.06 18.64 -4.69
C LEU A 5 8.22 17.19 -4.26
N SER A 6 9.43 16.78 -3.85
CA SER A 6 9.71 15.42 -3.38
C SER A 6 8.82 15.02 -2.20
N ALA A 7 8.60 15.91 -1.23
CA ALA A 7 7.71 15.64 -0.09
C ALA A 7 6.27 15.38 -0.53
N ARG A 8 5.73 16.18 -1.48
CA ARG A 8 4.40 15.96 -2.06
C ARG A 8 4.32 14.65 -2.84
N LEU A 9 5.35 14.35 -3.63
CA LEU A 9 5.42 13.09 -4.38
C LEU A 9 5.42 11.88 -3.45
N LEU A 10 6.15 11.94 -2.32
CA LEU A 10 6.14 10.87 -1.31
C LEU A 10 4.75 10.68 -0.70
N VAL A 11 4.05 11.77 -0.37
CA VAL A 11 2.67 11.67 0.13
C VAL A 11 1.75 11.04 -0.90
N VAL A 12 1.80 11.50 -2.16
CA VAL A 12 0.97 10.95 -3.24
C VAL A 12 1.29 9.47 -3.49
N ALA A 13 2.57 9.11 -3.56
CA ALA A 13 2.99 7.73 -3.81
C ALA A 13 2.60 6.78 -2.67
N GLY A 14 2.75 7.24 -1.41
CA GLY A 14 2.33 6.47 -0.24
C GLY A 14 0.81 6.30 -0.19
N LEU A 15 0.05 7.38 -0.43
CA LEU A 15 -1.41 7.34 -0.48
C LEU A 15 -1.92 6.43 -1.61
N PHE A 16 -1.33 6.53 -2.80
CA PHE A 16 -1.65 5.67 -3.94
C PHE A 16 -1.55 4.19 -3.57
N ASN A 17 -0.45 3.77 -2.94
CA ASN A 17 -0.28 2.38 -2.48
C ASN A 17 -1.40 1.99 -1.51
N VAL A 18 -1.63 2.78 -0.46
CA VAL A 18 -2.63 2.45 0.57
C VAL A 18 -4.05 2.37 0.00
N VAL A 19 -4.39 3.17 -1.00
CA VAL A 19 -5.73 3.22 -1.60
C VAL A 19 -5.96 2.13 -2.65
N ILE A 20 -4.96 1.81 -3.47
CA ILE A 20 -5.12 0.89 -4.60
C ILE A 20 -5.09 -0.57 -4.17
N TRP A 21 -4.18 -0.92 -3.25
CA TRP A 21 -3.95 -2.32 -2.87
C TRP A 21 -5.17 -3.02 -2.24
N PRO A 22 -6.02 -2.38 -1.41
CA PRO A 22 -7.25 -3.02 -0.91
C PRO A 22 -8.22 -3.44 -2.02
N ARG A 23 -8.36 -2.63 -3.08
CA ARG A 23 -9.18 -2.99 -4.24
C ARG A 23 -8.57 -4.17 -4.99
N PHE A 24 -7.25 -4.21 -5.12
CA PHE A 24 -6.57 -5.33 -5.76
C PHE A 24 -6.63 -6.61 -4.91
N ALA A 25 -6.55 -6.51 -3.59
CA ALA A 25 -6.76 -7.63 -2.68
C ALA A 25 -8.14 -8.26 -2.89
N LYS A 26 -9.19 -7.44 -3.03
CA LYS A 26 -10.53 -7.92 -3.40
C LYS A 26 -10.53 -8.65 -4.74
N ALA A 27 -9.88 -8.09 -5.76
CA ALA A 27 -9.79 -8.73 -7.07
C ALA A 27 -9.07 -10.09 -7.02
N VAL A 28 -8.05 -10.23 -6.18
CA VAL A 28 -7.34 -11.50 -5.96
C VAL A 28 -8.25 -12.50 -5.23
N THR A 29 -9.00 -12.06 -4.22
CA THR A 29 -9.89 -12.96 -3.48
C THR A 29 -11.10 -13.41 -4.29
N ASP A 30 -11.52 -12.62 -5.28
CA ASP A 30 -12.63 -12.95 -6.19
C ASP A 30 -12.14 -13.78 -7.41
N ASP A 31 -10.85 -14.12 -7.52
CA ASP A 31 -10.29 -14.91 -8.63
C ASP A 31 -10.33 -16.41 -8.29
N ASP A 32 -10.87 -17.23 -9.20
CA ASP A 32 -10.99 -18.68 -9.00
C ASP A 32 -9.64 -19.37 -8.74
N ARG A 33 -8.53 -18.85 -9.28
CA ARG A 33 -7.19 -19.42 -9.06
C ARG A 33 -6.70 -19.25 -7.63
N ALA A 34 -7.30 -18.35 -6.85
CA ALA A 34 -6.94 -18.13 -5.45
C ALA A 34 -7.36 -19.30 -4.55
N TRP A 35 -8.29 -20.16 -5.01
CA TRP A 35 -8.98 -21.13 -4.17
C TRP A 35 -8.96 -22.53 -4.80
N ALA A 36 -9.05 -23.57 -3.96
CA ALA A 36 -9.23 -24.95 -4.42
C ALA A 36 -10.68 -25.26 -4.86
N GLY A 37 -11.62 -24.41 -4.47
CA GLY A 37 -13.05 -24.58 -4.69
C GLY A 37 -13.78 -23.29 -4.30
N GLU A 38 -14.85 -23.39 -3.51
CA GLU A 38 -15.64 -22.23 -3.07
C GLU A 38 -14.75 -21.14 -2.43
N HIS A 39 -14.94 -19.90 -2.87
CA HIS A 39 -14.16 -18.76 -2.39
C HIS A 39 -14.34 -18.60 -0.88
N TRP A 40 -13.26 -18.34 -0.15
CA TRP A 40 -13.24 -18.19 1.33
C TRP A 40 -13.57 -19.44 2.15
N HIS A 41 -14.09 -20.51 1.53
CA HIS A 41 -14.50 -21.74 2.19
C HIS A 41 -13.67 -22.96 1.79
N SER A 42 -12.64 -22.76 0.96
CA SER A 42 -11.73 -23.81 0.50
C SER A 42 -10.26 -23.43 0.72
N THR A 43 -9.37 -24.40 0.54
CA THR A 43 -7.93 -24.20 0.75
C THR A 43 -7.40 -23.09 -0.17
N PRO A 44 -6.73 -22.05 0.38
CA PRO A 44 -6.08 -21.02 -0.43
C PRO A 44 -4.90 -21.59 -1.21
N GLN A 45 -4.76 -21.18 -2.47
CA GLN A 45 -3.73 -21.64 -3.38
C GLN A 45 -2.49 -20.72 -3.39
N SER A 46 -1.43 -21.15 -4.07
CA SER A 46 -0.19 -20.37 -4.23
C SER A 46 -0.46 -18.98 -4.83
N PHE A 47 -1.40 -18.87 -5.77
CA PHE A 47 -1.84 -17.60 -6.35
C PHE A 47 -2.29 -16.62 -5.27
N PHE A 48 -3.13 -17.05 -4.32
CA PHE A 48 -3.56 -16.20 -3.21
C PHE A 48 -2.38 -15.76 -2.36
N TRP A 49 -1.55 -16.70 -1.91
CA TRP A 49 -0.46 -16.41 -0.97
C TRP A 49 0.60 -15.48 -1.53
N VAL A 50 1.03 -15.70 -2.77
CA VAL A 50 2.01 -14.82 -3.43
C VAL A 50 1.47 -13.40 -3.49
N HIS A 51 0.23 -13.22 -3.94
CA HIS A 51 -0.35 -11.88 -4.03
C HIS A 51 -0.61 -11.25 -2.66
N ALA A 52 -1.05 -12.03 -1.66
CA ALA A 52 -1.24 -11.53 -0.30
C ALA A 52 0.08 -10.97 0.27
N VAL A 53 1.19 -11.70 0.12
CA VAL A 53 2.52 -11.24 0.58
C VAL A 53 2.95 -9.98 -0.17
N LEU A 54 2.76 -9.93 -1.49
CA LEU A 54 3.11 -8.77 -2.32
C LEU A 54 2.28 -7.54 -1.92
N ILE A 55 0.98 -7.71 -1.73
CA ILE A 55 0.04 -6.66 -1.29
C ILE A 55 0.44 -6.12 0.08
N VAL A 56 0.63 -6.99 1.07
CA VAL A 56 0.99 -6.57 2.43
C VAL A 56 2.33 -5.83 2.43
N THR A 57 3.32 -6.35 1.72
CA THR A 57 4.63 -5.71 1.59
C THR A 57 4.51 -4.33 0.96
N ALA A 58 3.79 -4.22 -0.16
CA ALA A 58 3.61 -2.95 -0.86
C ALA A 58 2.82 -1.93 -0.02
N MET A 59 1.82 -2.37 0.74
CA MET A 59 1.09 -1.51 1.67
C MET A 59 1.99 -1.01 2.81
N LEU A 60 2.80 -1.87 3.42
CA LEU A 60 3.75 -1.47 4.47
C LEU A 60 4.74 -0.43 3.95
N LEU A 61 5.33 -0.66 2.78
CA LEU A 61 6.21 0.29 2.12
C LEU A 61 5.48 1.61 1.81
N GLY A 62 4.25 1.53 1.29
CA GLY A 62 3.40 2.68 1.03
C GLY A 62 3.14 3.53 2.28
N VAL A 63 2.84 2.89 3.42
CA VAL A 63 2.65 3.57 4.71
C VAL A 63 3.94 4.24 5.17
N VAL A 64 5.09 3.56 5.09
CA VAL A 64 6.38 4.14 5.45
C VAL A 64 6.67 5.39 4.59
N VAL A 65 6.48 5.28 3.27
CA VAL A 65 6.66 6.39 2.32
C VAL A 65 5.72 7.56 2.65
N LEU A 66 4.44 7.28 2.94
CA LEU A 66 3.45 8.28 3.33
C LEU A 66 3.87 9.01 4.61
N VAL A 67 4.28 8.27 5.65
CA VAL A 67 4.73 8.84 6.93
C VAL A 67 5.94 9.74 6.73
N ILE A 68 6.93 9.32 5.94
CA ILE A 68 8.10 10.15 5.61
C ILE A 68 7.68 11.43 4.91
N GLY A 69 6.80 11.33 3.90
CA GLY A 69 6.27 12.50 3.18
C GLY A 69 5.53 13.49 4.08
N VAL A 70 4.64 12.98 4.95
CA VAL A 70 3.88 13.81 5.91
C VAL A 70 4.80 14.48 6.92
N LYS A 71 5.78 13.76 7.49
CA LYS A 71 6.77 14.35 8.40
C LYS A 71 7.58 15.45 7.71
N ALA A 72 8.04 15.21 6.48
CA ALA A 72 8.81 16.20 5.71
C ALA A 72 8.01 17.49 5.42
N LEU A 73 6.70 17.39 5.20
CA LEU A 73 5.83 18.56 5.07
C LEU A 73 5.65 19.30 6.41
N ARG A 74 5.40 18.57 7.51
CA ARG A 74 5.20 19.15 8.84
C ARG A 74 6.43 19.91 9.35
N HIS A 75 7.62 19.33 9.22
CA HIS A 75 8.87 19.99 9.64
C HIS A 75 9.16 21.30 8.89
N ARG A 76 8.63 21.43 7.67
CA ARG A 76 8.76 22.66 6.87
C ARG A 76 7.68 23.69 7.18
N SER A 77 6.54 23.26 7.71
CA SER A 77 5.43 24.13 8.11
C SER A 77 5.58 24.71 9.52
N ALA A 78 6.55 24.24 10.30
CA ALA A 78 6.87 24.83 11.60
C ALA A 78 7.32 26.28 11.41
N PRO A 79 6.73 27.27 12.11
CA PRO A 79 7.18 28.65 12.05
C PRO A 79 8.64 28.72 12.45
N LYS A 80 9.46 29.48 11.70
CA LYS A 80 10.79 29.87 12.18
C LYS A 80 10.58 30.82 13.35
N ALA A 81 10.88 30.35 14.56
CA ALA A 81 11.04 31.20 15.74
C ALA A 81 12.29 32.07 15.59
#